data_AF-A0A6I7M2P7-F1
#
_entry.id   AF-A0A6I7M2P7-F1
#
_cell.length_a   1.000
_cell.length_b   1.000
_cell.length_c   1.000
_cell.angle_alpha   90.00
_cell.angle_beta   90.00
_cell.angle_gamma   90.00
#
_symmetry.space_group_name_H-M   'P 1'
#
loop_
_entity.id
_entity.type
_entity.pdbx_description
1 polymer ?
#
loop_
_entity_poly.entity_id
_entity_poly.type
_entity_poly.pdbx_seq_one_letter_code
_entity_poly.pdbx_strand_id
1 'polypeptide(L)'
;MHNHNGLTSLYAGDYIKNMMVAIDIGNSNTCMGLFDGERLVQTRHVQSSGIRSSEDTIQNVINVIRDANIATADLNLMAIASVVPFMTPLYEAAADNLQIKRLTLSTEMKSPLTMGYHTPNTLGVDRLANAVAGYSKFGGPILIVDYGTAIKFDAVTDNGIYLGGAIAPGPVTAGASLSEKAAQLFEVDIIRPERAIGRSSIECLRSGLFYGIVGMVDHIISVIVEEWTVHPRIIATGGLAAKFAGESRFIEMTLPNLTLEGIRIVAQYQFLDM
;
A
#
# COMPACT_ATOMS: atom_id res chain seq x y z
N MET A 1 20.55 1.23 34.02
CA MET A 1 20.88 -0.17 33.67
C MET A 1 19.59 -0.93 33.48
N HIS A 2 19.13 -1.07 32.24
CA HIS A 2 18.35 -2.21 31.75
C HIS A 2 18.37 -2.11 30.22
N ASN A 3 19.20 -2.96 29.62
CA ASN A 3 19.37 -3.07 28.17
C ASN A 3 18.14 -3.80 27.60
N HIS A 4 17.40 -3.14 26.70
CA HIS A 4 16.56 -3.82 25.73
C HIS A 4 17.35 -4.00 24.42
N ASN A 5 18.24 -5.00 24.42
CA ASN A 5 18.83 -5.57 23.22
C ASN A 5 18.51 -7.06 23.28
N GLY A 6 17.49 -7.49 22.53
CA GLY A 6 16.99 -8.86 22.60
C GLY A 6 16.12 -9.26 21.42
N LEU A 7 16.55 -8.95 20.19
CA LEU A 7 15.96 -9.48 18.95
C LEU A 7 17.06 -9.80 17.94
N THR A 8 18.12 -10.47 18.39
CA THR A 8 19.15 -11.01 17.50
C THR A 8 19.39 -12.48 17.81
N SER A 9 19.23 -13.31 16.77
CA SER A 9 19.71 -14.69 16.65
C SER A 9 18.95 -15.77 17.44
N LEU A 10 17.85 -16.28 16.86
CA LEU A 10 17.31 -17.60 17.22
C LEU A 10 16.58 -18.27 16.02
N TYR A 11 17.23 -18.51 14.88
CA TYR A 11 16.71 -19.48 13.90
C TYR A 11 17.84 -20.20 13.15
N ALA A 12 18.10 -21.43 13.57
CA ALA A 12 18.87 -22.42 12.83
C ALA A 12 17.99 -23.68 12.70
N GLY A 13 17.37 -23.83 11.53
CA GLY A 13 16.51 -24.96 11.16
C GLY A 13 15.88 -24.64 9.81
N ASP A 14 16.34 -25.33 8.76
CA ASP A 14 15.94 -25.22 7.35
C ASP A 14 15.76 -23.79 6.81
N TYR A 15 16.87 -23.23 6.28
CA TYR A 15 16.89 -21.96 5.55
C TYR A 15 15.84 -21.95 4.43
N ILE A 16 14.69 -21.33 4.67
CA ILE A 16 13.97 -20.67 3.59
C ILE A 16 14.97 -19.63 3.08
N LYS A 17 15.56 -19.87 1.91
CA LYS A 17 16.29 -18.83 1.18
C LYS A 17 15.42 -17.56 1.22
N ASN A 18 15.98 -16.46 1.71
CA ASN A 18 15.24 -15.27 2.18
C ASN A 18 14.57 -14.45 1.07
N MET A 19 14.53 -14.96 -0.15
CA MET A 19 14.06 -14.22 -1.32
C MET A 19 12.57 -14.44 -1.53
N MET A 20 11.82 -13.34 -1.51
CA MET A 20 10.40 -13.36 -1.80
C MET A 20 9.98 -12.18 -2.66
N VAL A 21 8.90 -12.36 -3.43
CA VAL A 21 8.26 -11.27 -4.14
C VAL A 21 6.93 -10.97 -3.49
N ALA A 22 6.75 -9.74 -3.03
CA ALA A 22 5.48 -9.20 -2.59
C ALA A 22 4.78 -8.58 -3.80
N ILE A 23 3.49 -8.87 -3.96
CA ILE A 23 2.68 -8.39 -5.09
C ILE A 23 1.42 -7.75 -4.53
N ASP A 24 1.25 -6.45 -4.79
CA ASP A 24 0.06 -5.67 -4.47
C ASP A 24 -0.74 -5.43 -5.75
N ILE A 25 -1.86 -6.13 -5.90
CA ILE A 25 -2.73 -6.06 -7.07
C ILE A 25 -3.87 -5.09 -6.77
N GLY A 26 -3.67 -3.82 -7.18
CA GLY A 26 -4.69 -2.78 -7.12
C GLY A 26 -5.47 -2.63 -8.43
N ASN A 27 -6.59 -1.90 -8.37
CA ASN A 27 -7.45 -1.65 -9.53
C ASN A 27 -6.72 -0.93 -10.69
N SER A 28 -5.88 0.05 -10.38
CA SER A 28 -5.17 0.84 -11.40
C SER A 28 -3.77 0.31 -11.69
N ASN A 29 -3.05 -0.12 -10.65
CA ASN A 29 -1.67 -0.57 -10.76
C ASN A 29 -1.47 -1.85 -9.95
N THR A 30 -0.60 -2.71 -10.46
CA THR A 30 -0.01 -3.81 -9.73
C THR A 30 1.43 -3.46 -9.39
N CYS A 31 1.76 -3.46 -8.11
CA CYS A 31 3.11 -3.18 -7.60
C CYS A 31 3.77 -4.49 -7.18
N MET A 32 5.03 -4.66 -7.54
CA MET A 32 5.82 -5.84 -7.18
C MET A 32 7.09 -5.39 -6.49
N GLY A 33 7.43 -6.04 -5.37
CA GLY A 33 8.65 -5.79 -4.61
C GLY A 33 9.41 -7.09 -4.36
N LEU A 34 10.65 -7.17 -4.83
CA LEU A 34 11.55 -8.28 -4.53
C LEU A 34 12.32 -8.00 -3.26
N PHE A 35 12.20 -8.88 -2.27
CA PHE A 35 12.87 -8.77 -0.98
C PHE A 35 13.93 -9.85 -0.81
N ASP A 36 15.03 -9.46 -0.17
CA ASP A 36 16.07 -10.31 0.40
C ASP A 36 16.04 -10.13 1.92
N GLY A 37 15.32 -11.02 2.61
CA GLY A 37 15.00 -10.87 4.02
C GLY A 37 14.12 -9.64 4.22
N GLU A 38 14.62 -8.64 4.95
CA GLU A 38 13.92 -7.37 5.15
C GLU A 38 14.25 -6.31 4.09
N ARG A 39 15.28 -6.55 3.28
CA ARG A 39 15.79 -5.57 2.32
C ARG A 39 14.99 -5.63 1.02
N LEU A 40 14.34 -4.53 0.66
CA LEU A 40 13.72 -4.35 -0.66
C LEU A 40 14.81 -4.16 -1.71
N VAL A 41 14.97 -5.13 -2.60
CA VAL A 41 16.01 -5.19 -3.63
C VAL A 41 15.57 -4.46 -4.90
N GLN A 42 14.32 -4.67 -5.31
CA GLN A 42 13.78 -4.10 -6.53
C GLN A 42 12.28 -3.88 -6.44
N THR A 43 11.79 -2.85 -7.12
CA THR A 43 10.36 -2.54 -7.25
C THR A 43 9.96 -2.36 -8.70
N ARG A 44 8.75 -2.77 -9.06
CA ARG A 44 8.17 -2.53 -10.38
C ARG A 44 6.69 -2.24 -10.28
N HIS A 45 6.23 -1.33 -11.12
CA HIS A 45 4.82 -0.99 -11.26
C HIS A 45 4.36 -1.35 -12.68
N VAL A 46 3.18 -1.97 -12.78
CA VAL A 46 2.54 -2.30 -14.04
C VAL A 46 1.09 -1.84 -13.97
N GLN A 47 0.56 -1.26 -15.05
CA GLN A 47 -0.86 -0.93 -15.11
C GLN A 47 -1.69 -2.21 -15.10
N SER A 48 -2.66 -2.32 -14.19
CA SER A 48 -3.46 -3.54 -14.03
C SER A 48 -4.30 -3.86 -15.27
N SER A 49 -4.74 -2.84 -16.02
CA SER A 49 -5.43 -2.98 -17.31
C SER A 49 -4.56 -3.63 -18.42
N GLY A 50 -3.24 -3.64 -18.23
CA GLY A 50 -2.29 -4.29 -19.13
C GLY A 50 -2.17 -5.80 -18.92
N ILE A 51 -2.70 -6.35 -17.83
CA ILE A 51 -2.56 -7.78 -17.48
C ILE A 51 -3.77 -8.53 -18.01
N ARG A 52 -3.57 -9.38 -19.03
CA ARG A 52 -4.64 -10.07 -19.73
C ARG A 52 -4.54 -11.58 -19.64
N SER A 53 -3.37 -12.12 -19.29
CA SER A 53 -3.14 -13.56 -19.17
C SER A 53 -2.17 -13.94 -18.05
N SER A 54 -2.08 -15.25 -17.79
CA SER A 54 -1.04 -15.85 -16.95
C SER A 54 0.36 -15.60 -17.53
N GLU A 55 0.52 -15.62 -18.84
CA GLU A 55 1.81 -15.39 -19.52
C GLU A 55 2.32 -13.96 -19.28
N ASP A 56 1.44 -12.96 -19.38
CA ASP A 56 1.78 -11.56 -19.05
C ASP A 56 2.28 -11.46 -17.61
N THR A 57 1.59 -12.17 -16.71
CA THR A 57 1.87 -12.20 -15.28
C THR A 57 3.21 -12.85 -14.98
N ILE A 58 3.49 -14.01 -15.58
CA ILE A 58 4.78 -14.71 -15.50
C ILE A 58 5.90 -13.79 -15.98
N GLN A 59 5.74 -13.14 -17.13
CA GLN A 59 6.76 -12.26 -17.67
C GLN A 59 7.03 -11.07 -16.76
N ASN A 60 5.98 -10.49 -16.16
CA ASN A 60 6.11 -9.41 -15.19
C ASN A 60 6.90 -9.83 -13.95
N VAL A 61 6.61 -11.00 -13.38
CA VAL A 61 7.35 -11.56 -12.23
C VAL A 61 8.81 -11.82 -12.62
N ILE A 62 9.05 -12.48 -13.75
CA ILE A 62 10.42 -12.73 -14.27
C ILE A 62 11.19 -11.42 -14.45
N ASN A 63 10.55 -10.38 -14.96
CA ASN A 63 11.20 -9.11 -15.19
C ASN A 63 11.68 -8.47 -13.88
N VAL A 64 10.88 -8.49 -12.82
CA VAL A 64 11.30 -7.96 -11.51
C VAL A 64 12.54 -8.69 -10.98
N ILE A 65 12.58 -10.01 -11.12
CA ILE A 65 13.70 -10.86 -10.70
C ILE A 65 14.94 -10.57 -11.55
N ARG A 66 14.78 -10.49 -12.87
CA ARG A 66 15.84 -10.23 -13.84
C ARG A 66 16.46 -8.85 -13.65
N ASP A 67 15.63 -7.82 -13.45
CA ASP A 67 16.09 -6.44 -13.24
C ASP A 67 16.97 -6.33 -11.98
N ALA A 68 16.84 -7.28 -11.04
CA ALA A 68 17.65 -7.38 -9.83
C ALA A 68 18.87 -8.32 -9.99
N ASN A 69 19.14 -8.85 -11.19
CA ASN A 69 20.19 -9.84 -11.49
C ASN A 69 20.14 -11.11 -10.62
N ILE A 70 18.94 -11.55 -10.27
CA ILE A 70 18.72 -12.77 -9.47
C ILE A 70 18.20 -13.89 -10.38
N ALA A 71 18.52 -15.14 -10.07
CA ALA A 71 17.94 -16.28 -10.77
C ALA A 71 16.54 -16.58 -10.22
N THR A 72 15.58 -16.90 -11.10
CA THR A 72 14.22 -17.28 -10.67
C THR A 72 14.22 -18.46 -9.69
N ALA A 73 15.18 -19.38 -9.82
CA ALA A 73 15.35 -20.53 -8.92
C ALA A 73 15.72 -20.15 -7.47
N ASP A 74 16.14 -18.90 -7.25
CA ASP A 74 16.40 -18.38 -5.91
C ASP A 74 15.16 -17.76 -5.27
N LEU A 75 14.04 -17.61 -5.99
CA LEU A 75 12.79 -17.07 -5.45
C LEU A 75 11.96 -18.18 -4.78
N ASN A 76 11.72 -18.05 -3.48
CA ASN A 76 11.05 -19.09 -2.70
C ASN A 76 9.56 -18.86 -2.51
N LEU A 77 9.17 -17.59 -2.38
CA LEU A 77 7.81 -17.22 -2.02
C LEU A 77 7.30 -16.08 -2.91
N MET A 78 6.08 -16.24 -3.39
CA MET A 78 5.25 -15.19 -3.98
C MET A 78 4.11 -14.88 -3.01
N ALA A 79 4.17 -13.72 -2.34
CA ALA A 79 3.11 -13.24 -1.47
C ALA A 79 2.22 -12.26 -2.23
N ILE A 80 0.92 -12.53 -2.29
CA ILE A 80 -0.04 -11.82 -3.15
C ILE A 80 -1.09 -11.16 -2.26
N ALA A 81 -1.17 -9.84 -2.26
CA ALA A 81 -2.33 -9.08 -1.81
C ALA A 81 -3.09 -8.59 -3.03
N SER A 82 -4.42 -8.79 -3.05
CA SER A 82 -5.24 -8.41 -4.19
C SER A 82 -6.58 -7.86 -3.76
N VAL A 83 -6.95 -6.72 -4.34
CA VAL A 83 -8.31 -6.18 -4.31
C VAL A 83 -9.01 -6.34 -5.66
N VAL A 84 -8.43 -7.14 -6.57
CA VAL A 84 -8.93 -7.37 -7.93
C VAL A 84 -9.14 -8.88 -8.15
N PRO A 85 -10.35 -9.41 -7.83
CA PRO A 85 -10.58 -10.86 -7.74
C PRO A 85 -10.27 -11.65 -9.01
N PHE A 86 -10.51 -11.08 -10.19
CA PHE A 86 -10.27 -11.78 -11.46
C PHE A 86 -8.77 -11.91 -11.81
N MET A 87 -7.90 -11.08 -11.21
CA MET A 87 -6.45 -11.12 -11.45
C MET A 87 -5.73 -12.07 -10.51
N THR A 88 -6.26 -12.32 -9.31
CA THR A 88 -5.64 -13.21 -8.33
C THR A 88 -5.31 -14.60 -8.90
N PRO A 89 -6.23 -15.30 -9.61
CA PRO A 89 -5.91 -16.61 -10.20
C PRO A 89 -4.80 -16.57 -11.25
N LEU A 90 -4.58 -15.44 -11.94
CA LEU A 90 -3.51 -15.31 -12.92
C LEU A 90 -2.13 -15.33 -12.24
N TYR A 91 -2.01 -14.66 -11.09
CA TYR A 91 -0.80 -14.65 -10.28
C TYR A 91 -0.57 -15.97 -9.55
N GLU A 92 -1.63 -16.62 -9.08
CA GLU A 92 -1.54 -17.96 -8.51
C GLU A 92 -1.05 -18.98 -9.55
N ALA A 93 -1.63 -18.97 -10.75
CA ALA A 93 -1.19 -19.81 -11.85
C ALA A 93 0.25 -19.47 -12.30
N ALA A 94 0.66 -18.21 -12.27
CA ALA A 94 2.04 -17.82 -12.57
C ALA A 94 3.02 -18.40 -11.55
N ALA A 95 2.70 -18.36 -10.25
CA ALA A 95 3.52 -18.98 -9.22
C ALA A 95 3.64 -20.49 -9.42
N ASP A 96 2.52 -21.17 -9.69
CA ASP A 96 2.47 -22.61 -9.90
C ASP A 96 3.30 -23.03 -11.13
N ASN A 97 3.20 -22.30 -12.24
CA ASN A 97 4.00 -22.52 -13.46
C ASN A 97 5.51 -22.30 -13.23
N LEU A 98 5.86 -21.31 -12.42
CA LEU A 98 7.26 -21.02 -12.05
C LEU A 98 7.77 -21.93 -10.93
N GLN A 99 6.93 -22.82 -10.40
CA GLN A 99 7.23 -23.70 -9.26
C GLN A 99 7.65 -22.93 -8.00
N ILE A 100 7.07 -21.76 -7.78
CA ILE A 100 7.31 -20.91 -6.60
C ILE A 100 6.18 -21.13 -5.60
N LYS A 101 6.50 -21.27 -4.30
CA LYS A 101 5.47 -21.34 -3.26
C LYS A 101 4.69 -20.02 -3.25
N ARG A 102 3.37 -20.08 -3.25
CA ARG A 102 2.51 -18.89 -3.16
C ARG A 102 1.81 -18.75 -1.82
N LEU A 103 1.54 -17.51 -1.43
CA LEU A 103 0.73 -17.15 -0.28
C LEU A 103 -0.18 -15.98 -0.67
N THR A 104 -1.48 -16.24 -0.81
CA THR A 104 -2.47 -15.20 -1.09
C THR A 104 -2.99 -14.66 0.23
N LEU A 105 -2.73 -13.39 0.53
CA LEU A 105 -3.09 -12.75 1.78
C LEU A 105 -4.61 -12.67 1.96
N SER A 106 -5.04 -12.88 3.20
CA SER A 106 -6.41 -12.62 3.66
C SER A 106 -6.38 -11.87 4.99
N THR A 107 -7.49 -11.24 5.37
CA THR A 107 -7.60 -10.50 6.63
C THR A 107 -7.68 -11.41 7.87
N GLU A 108 -7.84 -12.72 7.66
CA GLU A 108 -7.86 -13.74 8.71
C GLU A 108 -6.46 -14.28 9.03
N MET A 109 -5.44 -13.92 8.24
CA MET A 109 -4.07 -14.35 8.46
C MET A 109 -3.48 -13.79 9.76
N LYS A 110 -2.56 -14.55 10.37
CA LYS A 110 -1.82 -14.10 11.56
C LYS A 110 -1.08 -12.80 11.24
N SER A 111 -1.16 -11.83 12.14
CA SER A 111 -0.48 -10.54 11.97
C SER A 111 -0.14 -9.96 13.36
N PRO A 112 0.72 -8.92 13.45
CA PRO A 112 0.95 -8.21 14.70
C PRO A 112 -0.26 -7.42 15.20
N LEU A 113 -1.33 -7.31 14.41
CA LEU A 113 -2.52 -6.53 14.72
C LEU A 113 -3.67 -7.41 15.21
N THR A 114 -4.41 -6.87 16.17
CA THR A 114 -5.74 -7.37 16.52
C THR A 114 -6.78 -6.65 15.66
N MET A 115 -7.69 -7.40 15.05
CA MET A 115 -8.74 -6.82 14.23
C MET A 115 -9.88 -6.27 15.09
N GLY A 116 -9.99 -4.94 15.20
CA GLY A 116 -11.12 -4.25 15.83
C GLY A 116 -12.20 -3.81 14.83
N TYR A 117 -11.97 -3.96 13.53
CA TYR A 117 -12.92 -3.61 12.49
C TYR A 117 -14.16 -4.51 12.53
N HIS A 118 -15.36 -3.93 12.46
CA HIS A 118 -16.61 -4.67 12.61
C HIS A 118 -16.87 -5.70 11.50
N THR A 119 -16.33 -5.47 10.29
CA THR A 119 -16.48 -6.37 9.14
C THR A 119 -15.12 -6.75 8.55
N PRO A 120 -14.31 -7.56 9.26
CA PRO A 120 -12.95 -7.92 8.83
C PRO A 120 -12.85 -8.44 7.40
N ASN A 121 -13.87 -9.19 6.96
CA ASN A 121 -13.89 -9.83 5.65
C ASN A 121 -14.16 -8.86 4.49
N THR A 122 -14.59 -7.62 4.79
CA THR A 122 -14.77 -6.57 3.77
C THR A 122 -13.59 -5.61 3.71
N LEU A 123 -12.60 -5.76 4.59
CA LEU A 123 -11.43 -4.90 4.61
C LEU A 123 -10.50 -5.28 3.44
N GLY A 124 -10.05 -4.28 2.69
CA GLY A 124 -9.02 -4.48 1.67
C GLY A 124 -7.72 -5.01 2.29
N VAL A 125 -7.15 -6.06 1.70
CA VAL A 125 -5.90 -6.66 2.17
C VAL A 125 -4.70 -5.70 2.03
N ASP A 126 -4.78 -4.73 1.12
CA ASP A 126 -3.84 -3.61 0.97
C ASP A 126 -3.84 -2.70 2.21
N ARG A 127 -5.03 -2.38 2.74
CA ARG A 127 -5.20 -1.60 3.98
C ARG A 127 -4.66 -2.34 5.20
N LEU A 128 -4.90 -3.65 5.30
CA LEU A 128 -4.29 -4.47 6.35
C LEU A 128 -2.76 -4.46 6.24
N ALA A 129 -2.20 -4.67 5.04
CA ALA A 129 -0.76 -4.63 4.82
C ALA A 129 -0.15 -3.28 5.25
N ASN A 130 -0.76 -2.16 4.85
CA ASN A 130 -0.33 -0.82 5.25
C ASN A 130 -0.34 -0.63 6.77
N ALA A 131 -1.41 -1.07 7.43
CA ALA A 131 -1.53 -0.97 8.88
C ALA A 131 -0.47 -1.82 9.61
N VAL A 132 -0.26 -3.06 9.14
CA VAL A 132 0.77 -3.96 9.68
C VAL A 132 2.15 -3.33 9.55
N ALA A 133 2.52 -2.84 8.37
CA ALA A 133 3.83 -2.21 8.17
C ALA A 133 4.02 -0.95 9.02
N GLY A 134 3.00 -0.07 9.06
CA GLY A 134 3.05 1.16 9.84
C GLY A 134 3.26 0.87 11.32
N TYR A 135 2.45 -0.02 11.89
CA TYR A 135 2.55 -0.41 13.29
C TYR A 135 3.84 -1.17 13.61
N SER A 136 4.27 -2.12 12.77
CA SER A 136 5.54 -2.83 12.99
C SER A 136 6.75 -1.90 12.98
N LYS A 137 6.71 -0.81 12.21
CA LYS A 137 7.82 0.13 12.10
C LYS A 137 7.88 1.17 13.22
N PHE A 138 6.72 1.61 13.72
CA PHE A 138 6.65 2.76 14.64
C PHE A 138 5.88 2.51 15.94
N GLY A 139 5.21 1.37 16.09
CA GLY A 139 4.18 1.17 17.10
C GLY A 139 2.92 2.00 16.83
N GLY A 140 2.04 2.06 17.82
CA GLY A 140 0.85 2.92 17.81
C GLY A 140 0.86 3.99 18.91
N PRO A 141 -0.12 4.89 18.92
CA PRO A 141 -1.19 5.02 17.94
C PRO A 141 -0.66 5.58 16.61
N ILE A 142 -1.17 5.06 15.49
CA ILE A 142 -0.75 5.46 14.14
C ILE A 142 -1.95 5.60 13.20
N LEU A 143 -1.92 6.60 12.34
CA LEU A 143 -2.87 6.84 11.26
C LEU A 143 -2.12 6.81 9.93
N ILE A 144 -2.52 5.90 9.04
CA ILE A 144 -1.94 5.75 7.71
C ILE A 144 -2.88 6.38 6.67
N VAL A 145 -2.34 7.23 5.80
CA VAL A 145 -3.06 7.85 4.68
C VAL A 145 -2.52 7.32 3.35
N ASP A 146 -3.29 6.46 2.68
CA ASP A 146 -2.91 5.87 1.39
C ASP A 146 -3.51 6.65 0.21
N TYR A 147 -2.66 7.35 -0.56
CA TYR A 147 -3.01 8.10 -1.77
C TYR A 147 -3.04 7.19 -3.01
N GLY A 148 -4.06 6.36 -3.11
CA GLY A 148 -4.34 5.50 -4.27
C GLY A 148 -5.51 5.99 -5.14
N THR A 149 -6.16 5.05 -5.84
CA THR A 149 -7.42 5.29 -6.57
C THR A 149 -8.49 5.89 -5.67
N ALA A 150 -8.57 5.42 -4.43
CA ALA A 150 -9.21 6.11 -3.32
C ALA A 150 -8.13 6.54 -2.32
N ILE A 151 -8.37 7.64 -1.62
CA ILE A 151 -7.60 7.98 -0.41
C ILE A 151 -8.21 7.20 0.74
N LYS A 152 -7.41 6.39 1.43
CA LYS A 152 -7.87 5.65 2.61
C LYS A 152 -7.12 6.10 3.85
N PHE A 153 -7.82 6.06 4.96
CA PHE A 153 -7.32 6.40 6.29
C PHE A 153 -7.46 5.15 7.15
N ASP A 154 -6.37 4.72 7.79
CA ASP A 154 -6.30 3.50 8.58
C ASP A 154 -5.71 3.81 9.95
N ALA A 155 -6.53 3.68 11.00
CA ALA A 155 -6.17 3.96 12.39
C ALA A 155 -5.86 2.66 13.15
N VAL A 156 -4.73 2.65 13.84
CA VAL A 156 -4.26 1.54 14.68
C VAL A 156 -3.88 2.05 16.06
N THR A 157 -4.42 1.45 17.11
CA THR A 157 -4.14 1.85 18.51
C THR A 157 -2.72 1.55 18.94
N ASP A 158 -2.33 2.15 20.06
CA ASP A 158 -1.12 1.84 20.83
C ASP A 158 -0.95 0.35 21.13
N ASN A 159 -2.05 -0.36 21.37
CA ASN A 159 -2.09 -1.79 21.64
C ASN A 159 -2.28 -2.65 20.37
N GLY A 160 -2.09 -2.07 19.18
CA GLY A 160 -2.13 -2.80 17.91
C GLY A 160 -3.53 -3.22 17.47
N ILE A 161 -4.58 -2.51 17.90
CA ILE A 161 -5.95 -2.76 17.44
C ILE A 161 -6.20 -1.94 16.18
N TYR A 162 -6.47 -2.61 15.06
CA TYR A 162 -6.93 -1.95 13.84
C TYR A 162 -8.39 -1.50 14.03
N LEU A 163 -8.63 -0.19 14.13
CA LEU A 163 -9.95 0.38 14.39
C LEU A 163 -10.80 0.51 13.12
N GLY A 164 -10.15 0.79 11.99
CA GLY A 164 -10.80 1.20 10.75
C GLY A 164 -10.34 2.58 10.31
N GLY A 165 -11.25 3.37 9.75
CA GLY A 165 -10.99 4.75 9.36
C GLY A 165 -11.93 5.21 8.26
N ALA A 166 -11.41 5.93 7.27
CA ALA A 166 -12.22 6.59 6.24
C ALA A 166 -11.76 6.23 4.82
N ILE A 167 -12.65 6.42 3.84
CA ILE A 167 -12.36 6.28 2.42
C ILE A 167 -12.92 7.51 1.70
N ALA A 168 -12.10 8.17 0.91
CA ALA A 168 -12.45 9.33 0.10
C ALA A 168 -12.00 9.15 -1.35
N PRO A 169 -12.60 9.86 -2.32
CA PRO A 169 -12.13 9.83 -3.71
C PRO A 169 -10.65 10.21 -3.83
N GLY A 170 -9.89 9.43 -4.59
CA GLY A 170 -8.49 9.73 -4.87
C GLY A 170 -8.33 10.86 -5.89
N PRO A 171 -7.14 11.46 -6.00
CA PRO A 171 -6.91 12.62 -6.86
C PRO A 171 -7.22 12.36 -8.34
N VAL A 172 -6.85 11.19 -8.87
CA VAL A 172 -7.14 10.78 -10.26
C VAL A 172 -8.63 10.53 -10.46
N THR A 173 -9.28 9.85 -9.52
CA THR A 173 -10.71 9.57 -9.58
C THR A 173 -11.54 10.85 -9.51
N ALA A 174 -11.18 11.78 -8.64
CA ALA A 174 -11.83 13.09 -8.53
C ALA A 174 -11.66 13.91 -9.82
N GLY A 175 -10.44 13.96 -10.37
CA GLY A 175 -10.17 14.63 -11.64
C GLY A 175 -10.95 14.03 -12.81
N ALA A 176 -10.92 12.70 -12.95
CA ALA A 176 -11.64 11.98 -14.00
C ALA A 176 -13.15 12.21 -13.94
N SER A 177 -13.74 12.22 -12.73
CA SER A 177 -15.19 12.48 -12.57
C SER A 177 -15.60 13.89 -13.00
N LEU A 178 -14.72 14.87 -12.80
CA LEU A 178 -14.95 16.25 -13.26
C LEU A 178 -14.84 16.36 -14.78
N SER A 179 -13.84 15.70 -15.39
CA SER A 179 -13.66 15.70 -16.85
C SER A 179 -14.78 14.95 -17.58
N GLU A 180 -15.24 13.80 -17.07
CA GLU A 180 -16.30 13.00 -17.69
C GLU A 180 -17.63 13.77 -17.81
N LYS A 181 -17.98 14.55 -16.77
CA LYS A 181 -19.26 15.26 -16.70
C LYS A 181 -19.26 16.63 -17.35
N ALA A 182 -18.10 17.13 -17.77
CA ALA A 182 -17.95 18.43 -18.40
C ALA A 182 -17.36 18.28 -19.80
N ALA A 183 -18.21 18.42 -20.82
CA ALA A 183 -17.91 18.16 -22.23
C ALA A 183 -16.72 18.96 -22.85
N GLN A 184 -16.05 19.83 -22.08
CA GLN A 184 -14.92 20.64 -22.52
C GLN A 184 -13.70 20.59 -21.57
N LEU A 185 -13.72 19.73 -20.53
CA LEU A 185 -12.60 19.64 -19.60
C LEU A 185 -11.61 18.58 -20.08
N PHE A 186 -10.40 19.04 -20.43
CA PHE A 186 -9.26 18.20 -20.77
C PHE A 186 -8.89 17.25 -19.62
N GLU A 187 -8.18 16.17 -19.92
CA GLU A 187 -7.51 15.36 -18.91
C GLU A 187 -6.52 16.25 -18.14
N VAL A 188 -6.72 16.41 -16.84
CA VAL A 188 -5.96 17.39 -16.04
C VAL A 188 -4.85 16.70 -15.27
N ASP A 189 -3.62 17.10 -15.60
CA ASP A 189 -2.46 16.75 -14.79
C ASP A 189 -2.61 17.22 -13.35
N ILE A 190 -2.37 16.29 -12.43
CA ILE A 190 -2.37 16.55 -10.99
C ILE A 190 -1.01 17.13 -10.62
N ILE A 191 -0.94 18.45 -10.64
CA ILE A 191 0.22 19.27 -10.30
C ILE A 191 -0.18 20.37 -9.33
N ARG A 192 0.75 20.77 -8.45
CA ARG A 192 0.55 21.93 -7.59
C ARG A 192 0.39 23.19 -8.46
N PRO A 193 -0.72 23.94 -8.34
CA PRO A 193 -0.88 25.20 -9.04
C PRO A 193 0.06 26.27 -8.50
N GLU A 194 0.58 27.15 -9.38
CA GLU A 194 1.36 28.32 -8.98
C GLU A 194 0.59 29.30 -8.07
N ARG A 195 -0.74 29.32 -8.21
CA ARG A 195 -1.64 30.22 -7.48
C ARG A 195 -2.97 29.52 -7.18
N ALA A 196 -3.58 29.84 -6.04
CA ALA A 196 -4.88 29.32 -5.67
C ALA A 196 -6.04 29.93 -6.48
N ILE A 197 -5.93 31.20 -6.90
CA ILE A 197 -6.95 31.84 -7.73
C ILE A 197 -6.58 31.67 -9.20
N GLY A 198 -7.18 30.67 -9.84
CA GLY A 198 -7.03 30.42 -11.28
C GLY A 198 -7.65 31.52 -12.13
N ARG A 199 -7.08 31.78 -13.31
CA ARG A 199 -7.54 32.80 -14.28
C ARG A 199 -8.01 32.21 -15.60
N SER A 200 -8.08 30.89 -15.69
CA SER A 200 -8.65 30.11 -16.78
C SER A 200 -9.39 28.90 -16.22
N SER A 201 -10.31 28.29 -16.98
CA SER A 201 -11.05 27.11 -16.52
C SER A 201 -10.12 25.97 -16.08
N ILE A 202 -9.01 25.77 -16.78
CA ILE A 202 -8.00 24.75 -16.45
C ILE A 202 -7.27 25.10 -15.15
N GLU A 203 -6.90 26.36 -14.94
CA GLU A 203 -6.28 26.80 -13.68
C GLU A 203 -7.25 26.68 -12.50
N CYS A 204 -8.51 27.07 -12.68
CA CYS A 204 -9.55 26.94 -11.65
C CYS A 204 -9.77 25.47 -11.28
N LEU A 205 -9.84 24.58 -12.27
CA LEU A 205 -9.98 23.14 -12.06
C LEU A 205 -8.77 22.55 -11.32
N ARG A 206 -7.54 22.85 -11.77
CA ARG A 206 -6.31 22.42 -11.10
C ARG A 206 -6.25 22.90 -9.66
N SER A 207 -6.61 24.15 -9.43
CA SER A 207 -6.63 24.74 -8.08
C SER A 207 -7.63 24.04 -7.16
N GLY A 208 -8.88 23.92 -7.61
CA GLY A 208 -9.93 23.26 -6.84
C GLY A 208 -9.60 21.79 -6.55
N LEU A 209 -9.08 21.05 -7.53
CA LEU A 209 -8.69 19.66 -7.35
C LEU A 209 -7.52 19.53 -6.36
N PHE A 210 -6.45 20.29 -6.54
CA PHE A 210 -5.26 20.16 -5.71
C PHE A 210 -5.52 20.60 -4.26
N TYR A 211 -5.95 21.85 -4.06
CA TYR A 211 -6.20 22.37 -2.71
C TYR A 211 -7.43 21.74 -2.05
N GLY A 212 -8.41 21.28 -2.84
CA GLY A 212 -9.55 20.53 -2.34
C GLY A 212 -9.14 19.18 -1.75
N ILE A 213 -8.24 18.43 -2.41
CA ILE A 213 -7.70 17.18 -1.86
C ILE A 213 -6.88 17.46 -0.58
N VAL A 214 -6.00 18.46 -0.59
CA VAL A 214 -5.20 18.81 0.60
C VAL A 214 -6.11 19.15 1.78
N GLY A 215 -7.10 20.03 1.56
CA GLY A 215 -8.07 20.43 2.59
C GLY A 215 -8.93 19.27 3.08
N MET A 216 -9.40 18.40 2.17
CA MET A 216 -10.17 17.20 2.50
C MET A 216 -9.36 16.25 3.39
N VAL A 217 -8.11 15.96 3.03
CA VAL A 217 -7.25 15.08 3.82
C VAL A 217 -6.99 15.67 5.21
N ASP A 218 -6.57 16.93 5.28
CA ASP A 218 -6.30 17.61 6.55
C ASP A 218 -7.54 17.64 7.45
N HIS A 219 -8.72 17.88 6.87
CA HIS A 219 -9.96 17.93 7.65
C HIS A 219 -10.41 16.56 8.13
N ILE A 220 -10.32 15.52 7.28
CA ILE A 220 -10.63 14.15 7.71
C ILE A 220 -9.69 13.72 8.83
N ILE A 221 -8.39 14.02 8.71
CA ILE A 221 -7.42 13.77 9.78
C ILE A 221 -7.82 14.50 11.07
N SER A 222 -8.16 15.79 11.00
CA SER A 222 -8.54 16.55 12.19
C SER A 222 -9.76 15.95 12.88
N VAL A 223 -10.79 15.57 12.11
CA VAL A 223 -12.00 14.93 12.65
C VAL A 223 -11.68 13.59 13.31
N ILE A 224 -10.86 12.74 12.68
CA ILE A 224 -10.44 11.46 13.25
C ILE A 224 -9.67 11.67 14.56
N VAL A 225 -8.73 12.61 14.58
CA VAL A 225 -7.91 12.90 15.76
C VAL A 225 -8.75 13.47 16.91
N GLU A 226 -9.70 14.35 16.60
CA GLU A 226 -10.64 14.91 17.58
C GLU A 226 -11.54 13.82 18.19
N GLU A 227 -12.09 12.91 17.37
CA GLU A 227 -12.93 11.80 17.85
C GLU A 227 -12.11 10.79 18.66
N TRP A 228 -10.92 10.45 18.21
CA TRP A 228 -10.08 9.44 18.84
C TRP A 228 -9.44 9.93 20.14
N THR A 229 -9.35 11.25 20.36
CA THR A 229 -8.79 11.90 21.55
C THR A 229 -7.33 11.53 21.86
N VAL A 230 -6.58 11.13 20.83
CA VAL A 230 -5.14 10.81 20.91
C VAL A 230 -4.37 11.55 19.83
N HIS A 231 -3.04 11.64 19.97
CA HIS A 231 -2.16 12.17 18.94
C HIS A 231 -1.42 11.02 18.24
N PRO A 232 -2.01 10.44 17.18
CA PRO A 232 -1.35 9.37 16.44
C PRO A 232 -0.16 9.92 15.65
N ARG A 233 0.82 9.06 15.40
CA ARG A 233 1.77 9.29 14.31
C ARG A 233 1.01 9.27 12.98
N ILE A 234 1.25 10.22 12.09
CA ILE A 234 0.52 10.30 10.82
C ILE A 234 1.48 10.13 9.65
N ILE A 235 1.32 9.04 8.90
CA ILE A 235 2.18 8.71 7.76
C ILE A 235 1.36 8.60 6.48
N ALA A 236 2.01 8.86 5.34
CA ALA A 236 1.40 8.68 4.03
C ALA A 236 2.10 7.59 3.20
N THR A 237 1.33 6.94 2.34
CA THR A 237 1.80 6.00 1.32
C THR A 237 0.96 6.15 0.05
N GLY A 238 1.25 5.37 -0.98
CA GLY A 238 0.51 5.39 -2.25
C GLY A 238 1.18 6.24 -3.31
N GLY A 239 0.86 5.96 -4.56
CA GLY A 239 1.57 6.50 -5.74
C GLY A 239 1.53 8.02 -5.88
N LEU A 240 0.58 8.71 -5.22
CA LEU A 240 0.46 10.17 -5.26
C LEU A 240 0.86 10.85 -3.95
N ALA A 241 1.26 10.12 -2.91
CA ALA A 241 1.59 10.72 -1.62
C ALA A 241 2.69 11.77 -1.72
N ALA A 242 3.74 11.53 -2.52
CA ALA A 242 4.83 12.48 -2.71
C ALA A 242 4.38 13.85 -3.28
N LYS A 243 3.23 13.91 -3.96
CA LYS A 243 2.68 15.16 -4.50
C LYS A 243 1.85 15.96 -3.48
N PHE A 244 1.28 15.30 -2.48
CA PHE A 244 0.29 15.89 -1.57
C PHE A 244 0.75 15.96 -0.11
N ALA A 245 1.53 14.98 0.36
CA ALA A 245 1.91 14.85 1.76
C ALA A 245 2.63 16.10 2.29
N GLY A 246 3.51 16.71 1.48
CA GLY A 246 4.24 17.93 1.88
C GLY A 246 3.38 19.19 2.00
N GLU A 247 2.13 19.16 1.53
CA GLU A 247 1.18 20.27 1.66
C GLU A 247 0.21 20.07 2.84
N SER A 248 0.16 18.86 3.41
CA SER A 248 -0.64 18.57 4.59
C SER A 248 0.02 19.15 5.84
N ARG A 249 -0.82 19.62 6.77
CA ARG A 249 -0.33 20.09 8.09
C ARG A 249 -0.07 18.96 9.09
N PHE A 250 -0.57 17.76 8.80
CA PHE A 250 -0.60 16.66 9.75
C PHE A 250 0.34 15.51 9.35
N ILE A 251 0.55 15.26 8.06
CA ILE A 251 1.37 14.14 7.59
C ILE A 251 2.85 14.40 7.91
N GLU A 252 3.47 13.51 8.67
CA GLU A 252 4.85 13.64 9.13
C GLU A 252 5.86 13.11 8.11
N MET A 253 5.50 12.06 7.37
CA MET A 253 6.39 11.43 6.39
C MET A 253 5.66 10.56 5.38
N THR A 254 6.33 10.31 4.26
CA THR A 254 5.87 9.42 3.20
C THR A 254 6.71 8.15 3.15
N LEU A 255 6.06 6.99 3.07
CA LEU A 255 6.68 5.67 2.93
C LEU A 255 6.18 5.00 1.65
N PRO A 256 6.88 5.16 0.51
CA PRO A 256 6.38 4.73 -0.81
C PRO A 256 6.11 3.23 -0.94
N ASN A 257 6.81 2.39 -0.18
CA ASN A 257 6.76 0.93 -0.28
C ASN A 257 6.01 0.28 0.89
N LEU A 258 5.23 1.05 1.65
CA LEU A 258 4.57 0.57 2.87
C LEU A 258 3.72 -0.68 2.65
N THR A 259 2.95 -0.73 1.56
CA THR A 259 2.11 -1.89 1.23
C THR A 259 2.95 -3.15 1.00
N LEU A 260 4.05 -3.02 0.23
CA LEU A 260 4.96 -4.13 -0.07
C LEU A 260 5.66 -4.64 1.19
N GLU A 261 6.11 -3.73 2.06
CA GLU A 261 6.66 -4.07 3.37
C GLU A 261 5.63 -4.81 4.23
N GLY A 262 4.38 -4.38 4.20
CA GLY A 262 3.27 -5.01 4.93
C GLY A 262 2.98 -6.42 4.45
N ILE A 263 2.93 -6.62 3.15
CA ILE A 263 2.73 -7.95 2.54
C ILE A 263 3.84 -8.90 2.97
N ARG A 264 5.10 -8.44 2.95
CA ARG A 264 6.25 -9.21 3.44
C ARG A 264 6.10 -9.58 4.91
N ILE A 265 5.75 -8.63 5.77
CA ILE A 265 5.59 -8.88 7.22
C ILE A 265 4.48 -9.89 7.46
N VAL A 266 3.28 -9.71 6.89
CA VAL A 266 2.17 -10.66 7.02
C VAL A 266 2.59 -12.05 6.55
N ALA A 267 3.32 -12.14 5.43
CA ALA A 267 3.83 -13.42 4.94
C ALA A 267 4.79 -14.10 5.93
N GLN A 268 5.72 -13.35 6.52
CA GLN A 268 6.65 -13.87 7.53
C GLN A 268 5.93 -14.37 8.78
N TYR A 269 4.88 -13.68 9.22
CA TYR A 269 4.06 -14.09 10.35
C TYR A 269 3.40 -15.46 10.18
N GLN A 270 3.23 -15.94 8.94
CA GLN A 270 2.69 -17.28 8.70
C GLN A 270 3.70 -18.41 8.96
N PHE A 271 4.98 -18.06 9.15
CA PHE A 271 6.08 -19.02 9.31
C PHE A 271 6.81 -18.90 10.66
N LEU A 272 6.37 -18.01 11.57
CA LEU A 272 6.99 -17.82 12.89
C LEU A 272 6.77 -19.00 13.87
N ASP A 273 5.86 -19.93 13.55
CA ASP A 273 5.51 -21.10 14.37
C ASP A 273 5.89 -22.45 13.71
N MET A 274 6.74 -22.45 12.67
CA MET A 274 7.24 -23.69 12.03
C MET A 274 8.60 -24.10 12.57
#